data_AF-A0A3D8HRK0-F1
#
_entry.id   AF-A0A3D8HRK0-F1
#
_cell.length_a   1.000
_cell.length_b   1.000
_cell.length_c   1.000
_cell.angle_alpha   90.00
_cell.angle_beta   90.00
_cell.angle_gamma   90.00
#
_symmetry.space_group_name_H-M   'P 1'
#
loop_
_entity.id
_entity.type
_entity.pdbx_description
1 polymer ?
#
loop_
_entity_poly.entity_id
_entity_poly.type
_entity_poly.pdbx_seq_one_letter_code
_entity_poly.pdbx_strand_id
1 'polypeptide(L)'
;MTKSSQNHTNTNHKNTATITPTKLLPLVITYPKVHSEFMAQLEKQDDLHSSVLVFKNNDDLLNLAEMICRCRVVISPSTGIIHLSSNLGISTIGLYERSESKKWSTKDNRYVFLKSPKSSLTKQEENLAIAQSIDLLKQILES
;
A
#
# COMPACT_ATOMS: atom_id res chain seq x y z
N MET A 1 -9.48 30.25 -65.24
CA MET A 1 -8.40 29.50 -64.56
C MET A 1 -8.70 29.48 -63.07
N THR A 2 -9.07 28.29 -62.61
CA THR A 2 -9.49 27.89 -61.27
C THR A 2 -8.37 28.03 -60.25
N LYS A 3 -8.67 28.63 -59.08
CA LYS A 3 -7.87 28.42 -57.87
C LYS A 3 -8.70 27.62 -56.88
N SER A 4 -8.31 26.36 -56.72
CA SER A 4 -8.86 25.40 -55.77
C SER A 4 -8.25 25.70 -54.39
N SER A 5 -9.10 25.96 -53.39
CA SER A 5 -8.73 25.99 -51.98
C SER A 5 -8.61 24.56 -51.47
N GLN A 6 -7.40 24.16 -51.07
CA GLN A 6 -7.17 22.91 -50.34
C GLN A 6 -7.37 23.14 -48.84
N ASN A 7 -8.41 22.51 -48.30
CA ASN A 7 -8.62 22.35 -46.86
C ASN A 7 -7.63 21.30 -46.33
N HIS A 8 -6.68 21.72 -45.48
CA HIS A 8 -5.95 20.79 -44.63
C HIS A 8 -6.68 20.64 -43.30
N THR A 9 -7.49 19.59 -43.17
CA THR A 9 -8.00 19.11 -41.89
C THR A 9 -6.87 18.37 -41.17
N ASN A 10 -6.33 19.01 -40.13
CA ASN A 10 -5.31 18.45 -39.26
C ASN A 10 -5.99 17.63 -38.15
N THR A 11 -6.14 16.32 -38.35
CA THR A 11 -6.70 15.41 -37.34
C THR A 11 -5.60 14.96 -36.38
N ASN A 12 -5.43 15.69 -35.28
CA ASN A 12 -4.69 15.23 -34.11
C ASN A 12 -5.47 14.10 -33.42
N HIS A 13 -5.18 12.85 -33.76
CA HIS A 13 -5.54 11.71 -32.93
C HIS A 13 -4.66 11.72 -31.68
N LYS A 14 -5.17 12.36 -30.61
CA LYS A 14 -4.73 12.07 -29.25
C LYS A 14 -5.10 10.62 -28.96
N ASN A 15 -4.12 9.73 -29.00
CA ASN A 15 -4.22 8.40 -28.41
C ASN A 15 -4.41 8.57 -26.89
N THR A 16 -5.65 8.69 -26.45
CA THR A 16 -6.02 8.45 -25.05
C THR A 16 -5.98 6.94 -24.83
N ALA A 17 -4.80 6.42 -24.49
CA ALA A 17 -4.68 5.08 -23.95
C ALA A 17 -5.58 5.00 -22.71
N THR A 18 -6.63 4.20 -22.81
CA THR A 18 -7.49 3.84 -21.69
C THR A 18 -6.66 3.05 -20.69
N ILE A 19 -6.19 3.72 -19.64
CA ILE A 19 -5.50 3.08 -18.52
C ILE A 19 -6.52 2.12 -17.89
N THR A 20 -6.30 0.82 -18.08
CA THR A 20 -7.08 -0.19 -17.37
C THR A 20 -6.71 -0.07 -15.90
N PRO A 21 -7.68 0.08 -14.97
CA PRO A 21 -7.36 0.16 -13.56
C PRO A 21 -6.54 -1.05 -13.16
N THR A 22 -5.30 -0.83 -12.71
CA THR A 22 -4.48 -1.93 -12.22
C THR A 22 -5.13 -2.45 -10.96
N LYS A 23 -5.61 -3.69 -10.98
CA LYS A 23 -6.16 -4.35 -9.79
C LYS A 23 -5.07 -4.38 -8.72
N LEU A 24 -5.32 -3.74 -7.59
CA LEU A 24 -4.45 -3.84 -6.43
C LEU A 24 -4.67 -5.20 -5.77
N LEU A 25 -3.57 -5.88 -5.46
CA LEU A 25 -3.59 -7.16 -4.76
C LEU A 25 -2.87 -7.00 -3.41
N PRO A 26 -3.59 -6.96 -2.28
CA PRO A 26 -2.97 -6.92 -0.97
C PRO A 26 -2.16 -8.18 -0.70
N LEU A 27 -0.90 -8.00 -0.29
CA LEU A 27 -0.05 -9.06 0.23
C LEU A 27 0.09 -8.88 1.75
N VAL A 28 -0.38 -9.86 2.51
CA VAL A 28 -0.20 -9.92 3.96
C VAL A 28 0.95 -10.85 4.28
N ILE A 29 2.02 -10.30 4.82
CA ILE A 29 3.17 -11.08 5.29
C ILE A 29 3.00 -11.36 6.78
N THR A 30 3.03 -12.63 7.15
CA THR A 30 2.83 -13.11 8.52
C THR A 30 4.05 -13.89 9.01
N TYR A 31 4.16 -14.09 10.32
CA TYR A 31 5.21 -14.89 10.96
C TYR A 31 4.63 -16.11 11.67
N PRO A 32 5.42 -17.17 11.95
CA PRO A 32 4.92 -18.43 12.49
C PRO A 32 4.05 -18.27 13.74
N LYS A 33 4.38 -17.32 14.62
CA LYS A 33 3.66 -17.05 15.86
C LYS A 33 2.21 -16.60 15.67
N VAL A 34 1.88 -15.98 14.53
CA VAL A 34 0.55 -15.38 14.28
C VAL A 34 -0.15 -15.95 13.05
N HIS A 35 0.55 -16.69 12.20
CA HIS A 35 0.05 -17.13 10.90
C HIS A 35 -1.22 -18.00 11.01
N SER A 36 -1.20 -19.03 11.85
CA SER A 36 -2.33 -19.96 11.96
C SER A 36 -3.60 -19.27 12.44
N GLU A 37 -3.49 -18.39 13.45
CA GLU A 37 -4.62 -17.62 13.95
C GLU A 37 -5.14 -16.62 12.90
N PHE A 38 -4.24 -15.97 12.16
CA PHE A 38 -4.62 -15.07 11.08
C PHE A 38 -5.38 -15.80 9.96
N MET A 39 -4.88 -16.95 9.51
CA MET A 39 -5.54 -17.76 8.48
C MET A 39 -6.92 -18.23 8.94
N ALA A 40 -7.05 -18.73 10.18
CA ALA A 40 -8.33 -19.17 10.72
C ALA A 40 -9.37 -18.04 10.83
N GLN A 41 -8.94 -16.79 10.99
CA GLN A 41 -9.84 -15.62 10.96
C GLN A 41 -10.18 -15.21 9.52
N LEU A 42 -9.21 -15.26 8.62
CA LEU A 42 -9.39 -14.92 7.20
C LEU A 42 -10.32 -15.91 6.49
N GLU A 43 -10.19 -17.20 6.76
CA GLU A 43 -11.04 -18.27 6.18
C GLU A 43 -12.52 -18.12 6.56
N LYS A 44 -12.83 -17.39 7.65
CA LYS A 44 -14.22 -17.06 8.03
C LYS A 44 -14.80 -15.89 7.22
N GLN A 45 -14.01 -15.31 6.31
CA GLN A 45 -14.34 -14.14 5.51
C GLN A 45 -14.17 -14.50 4.02
N ASP A 46 -15.09 -15.29 3.46
CA ASP A 46 -14.98 -15.90 2.12
C ASP A 46 -14.59 -14.89 1.00
N ASP A 47 -15.22 -13.71 0.99
CA ASP A 47 -14.94 -12.65 0.02
C ASP A 47 -13.52 -12.07 0.17
N LEU A 48 -13.02 -11.98 1.41
CA LEU A 48 -11.70 -11.42 1.70
C LEU A 48 -10.60 -12.44 1.41
N HIS A 49 -10.82 -13.71 1.75
CA HIS A 49 -9.84 -14.77 1.55
C HIS A 49 -9.43 -14.91 0.08
N SER A 50 -10.36 -14.74 -0.85
CA SER A 50 -10.10 -14.80 -2.30
C SER A 50 -9.46 -13.54 -2.90
N SER A 51 -9.39 -12.44 -2.13
CA SER A 51 -8.92 -11.13 -2.61
C SER A 51 -7.60 -10.67 -1.98
N VAL A 52 -6.99 -11.47 -1.11
CA VAL A 52 -5.68 -11.20 -0.50
C VAL A 52 -4.71 -12.35 -0.73
N LEU A 53 -3.43 -12.04 -0.92
CA LEU A 53 -2.36 -13.01 -0.85
C LEU A 53 -1.81 -13.06 0.57
N VAL A 54 -1.56 -14.24 1.09
CA VAL A 54 -0.91 -14.42 2.39
C VAL A 54 0.40 -15.15 2.21
N PHE A 55 1.49 -14.54 2.66
CA PHE A 55 2.81 -15.17 2.70
C PHE A 55 3.21 -15.41 4.16
N LYS A 56 3.51 -16.66 4.49
CA LYS A 56 4.09 -17.03 5.79
C LYS A 56 5.60 -16.90 5.68
N ASN A 57 6.15 -15.77 6.14
CA ASN A 57 7.59 -15.63 6.25
C ASN A 57 8.11 -16.55 7.37
N ASN A 58 9.29 -17.10 7.16
CA ASN A 58 10.10 -17.70 8.23
C ASN A 58 11.02 -16.61 8.82
N ASP A 59 11.99 -16.98 9.66
CA ASP A 59 12.95 -16.02 10.21
C ASP A 59 14.04 -15.61 9.18
N ASP A 60 13.84 -15.92 7.89
CA ASP A 60 14.73 -15.50 6.81
C ASP A 60 14.39 -14.08 6.36
N LEU A 61 15.34 -13.18 6.58
CA LEU A 61 15.23 -11.77 6.20
C LEU A 61 15.25 -11.58 4.67
N LEU A 62 15.92 -12.45 3.92
CA LEU A 62 16.04 -12.33 2.47
C LEU A 62 14.72 -12.66 1.78
N ASN A 63 13.97 -13.65 2.30
CA ASN A 63 12.60 -13.92 1.83
C ASN A 63 11.71 -12.69 1.99
N LEU A 64 11.79 -12.03 3.14
CA LEU A 64 11.04 -10.82 3.40
C LEU A 64 11.45 -9.67 2.46
N ALA A 65 12.75 -9.45 2.29
CA ALA A 65 13.27 -8.40 1.42
C ALA A 65 12.82 -8.59 -0.03
N GLU A 66 12.89 -9.83 -0.55
CA GLU A 66 12.45 -10.15 -1.91
C GLU A 66 10.93 -9.92 -2.08
N MET A 67 10.11 -10.29 -1.10
CA MET A 67 8.67 -9.98 -1.14
C MET A 67 8.42 -8.46 -1.12
N ILE A 68 9.13 -7.71 -0.28
CA ILE A 68 9.01 -6.25 -0.20
C ILE A 68 9.38 -5.58 -1.53
N CYS A 69 10.45 -6.02 -2.19
CA CYS A 69 10.89 -5.47 -3.49
C CYS A 69 9.85 -5.62 -4.60
N ARG A 70 8.90 -6.53 -4.47
CA ARG A 70 7.79 -6.74 -5.43
C ARG A 70 6.58 -5.88 -5.14
N CYS A 71 6.52 -5.23 -3.98
CA CYS A 71 5.43 -4.37 -3.57
C CYS A 71 5.61 -2.94 -4.12
N ARG A 72 4.51 -2.29 -4.50
CA ARG A 72 4.51 -0.84 -4.79
C ARG A 72 4.58 0.01 -3.51
N VAL A 73 4.01 -0.51 -2.43
CA VAL A 73 3.87 0.19 -1.16
C VAL A 73 3.83 -0.82 -0.01
N VAL A 74 4.43 -0.47 1.11
CA VAL A 74 4.37 -1.24 2.36
C VAL A 74 3.67 -0.43 3.43
N ILE A 75 2.61 -1.00 4.00
CA ILE A 75 1.93 -0.46 5.19
C ILE A 75 2.41 -1.27 6.39
N SER A 76 2.99 -0.62 7.39
CA SER A 76 3.53 -1.32 8.56
C SER A 76 3.51 -0.43 9.81
N PRO A 77 3.35 -0.99 11.02
CA PRO A 77 3.62 -0.26 12.25
C PRO A 77 5.10 0.17 12.37
N SER A 78 5.40 0.97 13.40
CA SER A 78 6.77 1.35 13.78
C SER A 78 7.63 0.14 14.19
N THR A 79 8.13 -0.60 13.20
CA THR A 79 8.91 -1.84 13.36
C THR A 79 10.09 -1.86 12.37
N GLY A 80 11.04 -2.78 12.56
CA GLY A 80 12.17 -2.95 11.62
C GLY A 80 11.76 -3.11 10.16
N ILE A 81 10.57 -3.64 9.88
CA ILE A 81 10.09 -3.89 8.51
C ILE A 81 9.89 -2.60 7.74
N ILE A 82 9.37 -1.55 8.38
CA ILE A 82 9.14 -0.29 7.68
C ILE A 82 10.46 0.41 7.33
N HIS A 83 11.48 0.25 8.17
CA HIS A 83 12.82 0.75 7.91
C HIS A 83 13.52 -0.04 6.80
N LEU A 84 13.35 -1.37 6.78
CA LEU A 84 13.83 -2.21 5.69
C LEU A 84 13.23 -1.76 4.36
N SER A 85 11.89 -1.64 4.28
CA SER A 85 11.20 -1.18 3.07
C SER A 85 11.67 0.19 2.59
N SER A 86 11.83 1.15 3.52
CA SER A 86 12.32 2.49 3.18
C SER A 86 13.77 2.48 2.68
N ASN A 87 14.62 1.59 3.20
CA ASN A 87 15.99 1.43 2.72
C ASN A 87 16.06 0.75 1.36
N LEU A 88 15.15 -0.19 1.07
CA LEU A 88 14.97 -0.81 -0.25
C LEU A 88 14.37 0.15 -1.30
N GLY A 89 14.00 1.38 -0.92
CA GLY A 89 13.43 2.37 -1.82
C GLY A 89 11.95 2.13 -2.16
N ILE A 90 11.27 1.27 -1.40
CA ILE A 90 9.84 1.02 -1.56
C ILE A 90 9.05 2.05 -0.77
N SER A 91 7.97 2.58 -1.35
CA SER A 91 7.12 3.54 -0.66
C SER A 91 6.50 2.94 0.60
N THR A 92 6.41 3.75 1.65
CA THR A 92 5.95 3.31 2.97
C THR A 92 4.80 4.16 3.49
N ILE A 93 3.86 3.52 4.20
CA ILE A 93 2.86 4.17 5.05
C ILE A 93 3.03 3.62 6.47
N GLY A 94 3.45 4.47 7.40
CA GLY A 94 3.70 4.07 8.78
C GLY A 94 2.48 4.24 9.68
N LEU A 95 2.14 3.20 10.46
CA LEU A 95 1.16 3.30 11.56
C LEU A 95 1.89 3.54 12.90
N TYR A 96 1.90 4.78 13.36
CA TYR A 96 2.85 5.24 14.40
C TYR A 96 2.12 5.83 15.59
N GLU A 97 2.74 5.72 16.77
CA GLU A 97 2.48 6.72 17.81
C GLU A 97 3.17 8.04 17.42
N ARG A 98 2.54 9.18 17.69
CA ARG A 98 3.11 10.49 17.31
C ARG A 98 4.51 10.73 17.90
N SER A 99 4.76 10.25 19.11
CA SER A 99 6.04 10.39 19.82
C SER A 99 7.20 9.66 19.13
N GLU A 100 6.92 8.55 18.42
CA GLU A 100 7.93 7.70 17.78
C GLU A 100 8.45 8.26 16.45
N SER A 101 7.60 9.01 15.74
CA SER A 101 7.91 9.50 14.38
C SER A 101 9.17 10.35 14.27
N LYS A 102 9.57 11.05 15.35
CA LYS A 102 10.80 11.86 15.35
C LYS A 102 12.07 11.02 15.38
N LYS A 103 12.01 9.83 16.01
CA LYS A 103 13.16 8.94 16.16
C LYS A 103 13.24 7.93 15.03
N TRP A 104 12.08 7.51 14.53
CA TRP A 104 11.93 6.38 13.60
C TRP A 104 11.34 6.81 12.26
N SER A 105 11.67 8.01 11.77
CA SER A 105 11.16 8.47 10.47
C SER A 105 11.64 7.60 9.31
N THR A 106 10.78 7.39 8.31
CA THR A 106 11.10 6.81 6.99
C THR A 106 11.29 7.91 5.94
N LYS A 107 11.88 7.56 4.79
CA LYS A 107 12.12 8.52 3.69
C LYS A 107 10.84 9.16 3.15
N ASP A 108 9.73 8.42 3.10
CA ASP A 108 8.45 8.93 2.56
C ASP A 108 7.76 9.95 3.47
N ASN A 109 8.01 9.89 4.78
CA ASN A 109 7.31 10.71 5.78
C ASN A 109 5.77 10.65 5.72
N ARG A 110 5.21 9.53 5.24
CA ARG A 110 3.76 9.27 5.18
C ARG A 110 3.35 8.42 6.38
N TYR A 111 2.66 9.04 7.34
CA TYR A 111 2.28 8.39 8.60
C TYR A 111 0.79 8.55 8.91
N VAL A 112 0.21 7.51 9.46
CA VAL A 112 -1.08 7.53 10.16
C VAL A 112 -0.79 7.43 11.65
N PHE A 113 -1.19 8.46 12.39
CA PHE A 113 -0.92 8.54 13.83
C PHE A 113 -2.04 7.89 14.63
N LEU A 114 -1.72 6.77 15.29
CA LEU A 114 -2.61 6.10 16.22
C LEU A 114 -2.56 6.83 17.57
N LYS A 115 -3.74 7.19 18.09
CA LYS A 115 -3.86 7.96 19.34
C LYS A 115 -3.72 7.09 20.59
N SER A 116 -3.99 5.80 20.44
CA SER A 116 -4.13 4.86 21.54
C SER A 116 -3.55 3.49 21.14
N PRO A 117 -3.10 2.66 22.10
CA PRO A 117 -2.77 1.27 21.85
C PRO A 117 -3.98 0.49 21.30
N LYS A 118 -3.71 -0.65 20.63
CA LYS A 118 -4.76 -1.53 20.08
C LYS A 118 -5.84 -1.90 21.11
N SER A 119 -5.47 -2.13 22.36
CA SER A 119 -6.39 -2.54 23.43
C SER A 119 -7.41 -1.48 23.83
N SER A 120 -7.18 -0.21 23.49
CA SER A 120 -8.05 0.91 23.82
C SER A 120 -8.47 1.73 22.61
N LEU A 121 -8.24 1.20 21.40
CA LEU A 121 -8.66 1.84 20.16
C LEU A 121 -10.17 1.72 20.01
N THR A 122 -10.86 2.85 19.89
CA THR A 122 -12.29 2.84 19.58
C THR A 122 -12.52 2.49 18.10
N LYS A 123 -13.71 2.00 17.76
CA LYS A 123 -14.08 1.72 16.36
C LYS A 123 -14.02 2.98 15.48
N GLN A 124 -14.33 4.15 16.04
CA GLN A 124 -14.21 5.41 15.33
C GLN A 124 -12.75 5.75 14.99
N GLU A 125 -11.83 5.54 15.93
CA GLU A 125 -10.41 5.76 15.70
C GLU A 125 -9.82 4.74 14.72
N GLU A 126 -10.25 3.49 14.79
CA GLU A 126 -9.89 2.43 13.83
C GLU A 126 -10.30 2.83 12.40
N ASN A 127 -11.58 3.21 12.22
CA ASN A 127 -12.10 3.63 10.92
C ASN A 127 -11.39 4.88 10.38
N LEU A 128 -11.05 5.83 11.26
CA LEU A 128 -10.29 7.02 10.86
C LEU A 128 -8.88 6.64 10.38
N ALA A 129 -8.18 5.75 11.10
CA ALA A 129 -6.86 5.29 10.71
C ALA A 129 -6.87 4.52 9.38
N ILE A 130 -7.91 3.70 9.15
CA ILE A 130 -8.12 2.99 7.89
C ILE A 130 -8.35 3.99 6.75
N ALA A 131 -9.24 4.96 6.92
CA ALA A 131 -9.53 5.98 5.91
C ALA A 131 -8.27 6.77 5.53
N GLN A 132 -7.50 7.23 6.53
CA GLN A 132 -6.24 7.93 6.31
C GLN A 132 -5.21 7.06 5.57
N SER A 133 -5.13 5.77 5.89
CA SER A 133 -4.24 4.83 5.19
C SER A 133 -4.63 4.68 3.72
N ILE A 134 -5.94 4.61 3.42
CA ILE A 134 -6.46 4.52 2.06
C ILE A 134 -6.19 5.81 1.27
N ASP A 135 -6.35 6.98 1.89
CA ASP A 135 -6.10 8.25 1.22
C ASP A 135 -4.61 8.42 0.89
N LEU A 136 -3.72 8.06 1.82
CA LEU A 136 -2.28 8.02 1.55
C LEU A 136 -1.95 7.02 0.42
N LEU A 137 -2.56 5.83 0.44
CA LEU A 137 -2.39 4.83 -0.61
C LEU A 137 -2.75 5.39 -2.00
N LYS A 138 -3.90 6.05 -2.13
CA LYS A 138 -4.32 6.67 -3.40
C LYS A 138 -3.30 7.71 -3.88
N GLN A 139 -2.82 8.56 -2.98
CA GLN A 139 -1.78 9.55 -3.31
C GLN A 139 -0.49 8.90 -3.82
N ILE A 140 -0.09 7.74 -3.28
CA ILE A 140 1.09 6.99 -3.78
C ILE A 140 0.84 6.42 -5.17
N LEU A 141 -0.38 5.97 -5.45
CA LEU A 141 -0.71 5.32 -6.72
C LEU A 141 -0.94 6.30 -7.86
N GLU A 142 -1.24 7.56 -7.54
CA GLU A 142 -1.43 8.66 -8.49
C GLU A 142 -0.13 9.41 -8.84
N SER A 143 0.95 9.19 -8.07
CA SER A 143 2.29 9.77 -8.30
C SER A 143 3.16 8.94 -9.24
#